data_AF-A0AAX6MB42-F1
#
_entry.id   AF-A0AAX6MB42-F1
#
_cell.length_a   1.000
_cell.length_b   1.000
_cell.length_c   1.000
_cell.angle_alpha   90.00
_cell.angle_beta   90.00
_cell.angle_gamma   90.00
#
_symmetry.space_group_name_H-M   'P 1'
#
loop_
_entity.id
_entity.type
_entity.pdbx_description
1 polymer ?
#
loop_
_entity_poly.entity_id
_entity_poly.type
_entity_poly.pdbx_seq_one_letter_code
_entity_poly.pdbx_strand_id
1 'polypeptide(L)'
;MGMSHCLESGCTFAIARPQIDPATGENLDKKHNIRVAFGNGLRPDIWEKFRERFNIESIAEFYAATEGNLATWNLSRNDFSAGAIGRFGILYRQVAKLASAIVRQDPNTDSPWRDPKTGLCRHVDHGEIGELLMALPADTERDFQGYYNNREATEKKILRDVFKKGDGYFRTGDLVSLDSEGRMYFHDRIGDTFRWKSENVATTEVSEALGTHPAVQEANVYGVQLPNHDGRAGCAALTLTEVPDDALLRSLAEHARSKLPKYAVPLFLRIGTGISAAVTGTNKQQKHGLREQGVNPALVGDDELFWLRDGTYVKFRKSDWDRLNAGQVKL
;
A
#
# COMPACT_ATOMS: atom_id res chain seq x y z
N MET A 1 -21.29 -8.15 -22.00
CA MET A 1 -21.89 -7.81 -20.69
C MET A 1 -21.02 -8.21 -19.49
N GLY A 2 -20.10 -9.18 -19.60
CA GLY A 2 -19.40 -9.71 -18.42
C GLY A 2 -18.36 -8.82 -17.74
N MET A 3 -17.54 -8.11 -18.51
CA MET A 3 -16.55 -7.21 -17.91
C MET A 3 -17.18 -5.99 -17.22
N SER A 4 -18.36 -5.55 -17.68
CA SER A 4 -19.09 -4.41 -17.10
C SER A 4 -19.43 -4.66 -15.63
N HIS A 5 -19.80 -5.89 -15.27
CA HIS A 5 -20.18 -6.22 -13.90
C HIS A 5 -18.98 -6.36 -12.96
N CYS A 6 -17.82 -6.83 -13.46
CA CYS A 6 -16.56 -6.81 -12.72
C CYS A 6 -16.01 -5.38 -12.53
N LEU A 7 -16.19 -4.50 -13.51
CA LEU A 7 -15.78 -3.10 -13.45
C LEU A 7 -16.66 -2.27 -12.51
N GLU A 8 -17.97 -2.51 -12.48
CA GLU A 8 -18.91 -1.86 -11.55
C GLU A 8 -18.69 -2.28 -10.09
N SER A 9 -18.19 -3.50 -9.86
CA SER A 9 -18.08 -4.08 -8.52
C SER A 9 -16.73 -3.85 -7.83
N GLY A 10 -15.76 -3.19 -8.48
CA GLY A 10 -14.43 -2.83 -7.97
C GLY A 10 -13.70 -3.86 -7.10
N CYS A 11 -12.57 -4.38 -7.58
CA CYS A 11 -11.68 -5.28 -6.83
C CYS A 11 -12.24 -6.68 -6.45
N THR A 12 -13.43 -7.07 -6.88
CA THR A 12 -13.92 -8.46 -6.72
C THR A 12 -13.47 -9.42 -7.84
N PHE A 13 -12.46 -9.04 -8.62
CA PHE A 13 -11.94 -9.87 -9.71
C PHE A 13 -11.51 -11.27 -9.25
N ALA A 14 -10.88 -11.40 -8.08
CA ALA A 14 -10.49 -12.70 -7.55
C ALA A 14 -11.68 -13.55 -7.03
N ILE A 15 -12.84 -12.93 -6.83
CA ILE A 15 -14.02 -13.55 -6.20
C ILE A 15 -15.08 -13.92 -7.25
N ALA A 16 -15.20 -13.12 -8.32
CA ALA A 16 -16.17 -13.35 -9.37
C ALA A 16 -15.83 -14.66 -10.12
N ARG A 17 -16.77 -15.60 -10.18
CA ARG A 17 -16.62 -16.79 -11.04
C ARG A 17 -16.50 -16.37 -12.50
N PRO A 18 -15.71 -17.08 -13.33
CA PRO A 18 -15.69 -16.84 -14.77
C PRO A 18 -17.11 -16.88 -15.33
N GLN A 19 -17.47 -15.92 -16.18
CA GLN A 19 -18.78 -15.95 -16.81
C GLN A 19 -18.77 -16.99 -17.92
N ILE A 20 -19.53 -18.06 -17.73
CA ILE A 20 -19.68 -19.13 -18.71
C ILE A 20 -21.06 -18.99 -19.36
N ASP A 21 -21.11 -19.05 -20.69
CA ASP A 21 -22.35 -19.13 -21.44
C ASP A 21 -23.08 -20.45 -21.07
N PRO A 22 -24.31 -20.39 -20.53
CA PRO A 22 -25.02 -21.59 -20.09
C PRO A 22 -25.45 -22.51 -21.25
N ALA A 23 -25.51 -22.01 -22.49
CA ALA A 23 -25.90 -22.78 -23.67
C ALA A 23 -24.69 -23.38 -24.40
N THR A 24 -23.57 -22.65 -24.49
CA THR A 24 -22.40 -23.07 -25.27
C THR A 24 -21.22 -23.56 -24.41
N GLY A 25 -21.22 -23.25 -23.11
CA GLY A 25 -20.09 -23.51 -22.23
C GLY A 25 -18.88 -22.60 -22.48
N GLU A 26 -19.00 -21.61 -23.38
CA GLU A 26 -17.91 -20.68 -23.69
C GLU A 26 -17.61 -19.73 -22.52
N ASN A 27 -16.32 -19.44 -22.30
CA ASN A 27 -15.91 -18.42 -21.36
C ASN A 27 -16.08 -17.02 -21.95
N LEU A 28 -17.08 -16.30 -21.46
CA LEU A 28 -17.45 -14.95 -21.90
C LEU A 28 -16.49 -13.86 -21.38
N ASP A 29 -15.67 -14.15 -20.36
CA ASP A 29 -14.68 -13.18 -19.83
C ASP A 29 -13.68 -12.79 -20.93
N LYS A 30 -13.34 -13.71 -21.83
CA LYS A 30 -12.40 -13.46 -22.95
C LYS A 30 -13.07 -12.89 -24.21
N LYS A 31 -14.41 -12.85 -24.25
CA LYS A 31 -15.19 -12.49 -25.45
C LYS A 31 -15.42 -10.98 -25.50
N HIS A 32 -14.33 -10.24 -25.66
CA HIS A 32 -14.33 -8.79 -25.77
C HIS A 32 -13.18 -8.28 -26.64
N ASN A 33 -13.24 -7.01 -27.05
CA ASN A 33 -12.19 -6.34 -27.83
C ASN A 33 -11.31 -5.41 -26.96
N ILE A 34 -11.32 -5.59 -25.64
CA ILE A 34 -10.57 -4.75 -24.71
C ILE A 34 -9.09 -5.14 -24.76
N ARG A 35 -8.24 -4.14 -24.97
CA ARG A 35 -6.80 -4.32 -25.15
C ARG A 35 -5.98 -3.81 -23.96
N VAL A 36 -6.51 -2.82 -23.24
CA VAL A 36 -5.81 -2.18 -22.14
C VAL A 36 -6.75 -2.05 -20.95
N ALA A 37 -6.30 -2.50 -19.79
CA ALA A 37 -6.92 -2.16 -18.51
C ALA A 37 -6.18 -0.97 -17.91
N PHE A 38 -6.89 0.12 -17.60
CA PHE A 38 -6.32 1.35 -17.06
C PHE A 38 -6.77 1.53 -15.61
N GLY A 39 -5.84 1.76 -14.69
CA GLY A 39 -6.14 1.83 -13.26
C GLY A 39 -5.06 2.54 -12.44
N ASN A 40 -5.38 2.76 -11.17
CA ASN A 40 -4.50 3.36 -10.17
C ASN A 40 -4.54 2.48 -8.91
N GLY A 41 -3.37 2.18 -8.35
CA GLY A 41 -3.18 1.30 -7.21
C GLY A 41 -3.42 -0.18 -7.55
N LEU A 42 -3.18 -0.61 -8.80
CA LEU A 42 -3.32 -2.01 -9.16
C LEU A 42 -2.20 -2.81 -8.51
N ARG A 43 -2.55 -3.77 -7.63
CA ARG A 43 -1.54 -4.60 -6.95
C ARG A 43 -0.79 -5.49 -7.95
N PRO A 44 0.56 -5.53 -7.91
CA PRO A 44 1.37 -6.25 -8.88
C PRO A 44 1.06 -7.75 -8.97
N ASP A 45 0.66 -8.39 -7.86
CA ASP A 45 0.32 -9.82 -7.78
C ASP A 45 -0.96 -10.20 -8.57
N ILE A 46 -1.75 -9.21 -8.98
CA ILE A 46 -3.01 -9.39 -9.70
C ILE A 46 -2.85 -9.16 -11.21
N TRP A 47 -1.82 -8.43 -11.63
CA TRP A 47 -1.70 -7.94 -13.01
C TRP A 47 -1.76 -9.10 -14.01
N GLU A 48 -0.94 -10.13 -13.82
CA GLU A 48 -0.88 -11.24 -14.76
C GLU A 48 -2.14 -12.11 -14.72
N LYS A 49 -2.62 -12.43 -13.51
CA LYS A 49 -3.87 -13.17 -13.31
C LYS A 49 -5.05 -12.50 -14.01
N PHE A 50 -5.10 -11.16 -13.96
CA PHE A 50 -6.12 -10.35 -14.62
C PHE A 50 -6.00 -10.40 -16.15
N ARG A 51 -4.79 -10.22 -16.67
CA ARG A 51 -4.52 -10.30 -18.11
C ARG A 51 -4.88 -11.66 -18.69
N GLU A 52 -4.46 -12.74 -18.03
CA GLU A 52 -4.70 -14.12 -18.45
C GLU A 52 -6.20 -14.48 -18.44
N ARG A 53 -6.93 -14.05 -17.41
CA ARG A 53 -8.35 -14.35 -17.27
C ARG A 53 -9.19 -13.66 -18.34
N PHE A 54 -8.99 -12.36 -18.54
CA PHE A 54 -9.78 -11.59 -19.49
C PHE A 54 -9.17 -11.55 -20.90
N ASN A 55 -7.98 -12.11 -21.11
CA ASN A 55 -7.27 -12.01 -22.39
C ASN A 55 -7.02 -10.54 -22.79
N ILE A 56 -6.51 -9.75 -21.84
CA ILE A 56 -6.17 -8.34 -22.05
C ILE A 56 -4.68 -8.20 -22.34
N GLU A 57 -4.35 -7.55 -23.45
CA GLU A 57 -2.97 -7.41 -23.93
C GLU A 57 -2.10 -6.66 -22.92
N SER A 58 -2.60 -5.57 -22.33
CA SER A 58 -1.79 -4.66 -21.49
C SER A 58 -2.52 -4.13 -20.26
N ILE A 59 -1.74 -3.82 -19.22
CA ILE A 59 -2.17 -3.04 -18.06
C ILE A 59 -1.47 -1.68 -18.12
N ALA A 60 -2.23 -0.62 -17.91
CA ALA A 60 -1.75 0.74 -17.84
C ALA A 60 -2.04 1.28 -16.43
N GLU A 61 -1.01 1.27 -15.59
CA GLU A 61 -1.05 1.83 -14.24
C GLU A 61 -0.71 3.31 -14.31
N PHE A 62 -1.43 4.15 -13.58
CA PHE A 62 -1.13 5.59 -13.49
C PHE A 62 -1.07 6.09 -12.05
N TYR A 63 -0.23 7.10 -11.85
CA TYR A 63 -0.19 7.89 -10.63
C TYR A 63 -0.45 9.35 -10.97
N ALA A 64 -1.31 9.99 -10.17
CA ALA A 64 -1.58 11.41 -10.22
C ALA A 64 -2.07 11.88 -8.84
N ALA A 65 -1.69 13.10 -8.48
CA ALA A 65 -2.23 13.80 -7.31
C ALA A 65 -3.07 14.98 -7.80
N THR A 66 -4.22 15.25 -7.18
CA THR A 66 -5.12 16.35 -7.58
C THR A 66 -4.44 17.71 -7.45
N GLU A 67 -3.60 17.84 -6.44
CA GLU A 67 -2.79 19.02 -6.14
C GLU A 67 -1.44 19.02 -6.88
N GLY A 68 -1.15 17.95 -7.63
CA GLY A 68 0.11 17.75 -8.32
C GLY A 68 0.09 18.20 -9.77
N ASN A 69 1.23 18.71 -10.24
CA ASN A 69 1.46 19.03 -11.66
C ASN A 69 2.07 17.86 -12.45
N LEU A 70 2.23 16.69 -11.82
CA LEU A 70 2.81 15.50 -12.41
C LEU A 70 1.78 14.36 -12.44
N ALA A 71 1.57 13.81 -13.63
CA ALA A 71 0.92 12.52 -13.83
C ALA A 71 1.92 11.58 -14.50
N THR A 72 2.00 10.35 -13.99
CA THR A 72 2.89 9.31 -14.49
C THR A 72 2.06 8.11 -14.87
N TRP A 73 2.57 7.32 -15.82
CA TRP A 73 1.92 6.09 -16.22
C TRP A 73 2.95 5.06 -16.66
N ASN A 74 2.57 3.80 -16.55
CA ASN A 74 3.34 2.65 -16.97
C ASN A 74 2.43 1.71 -17.75
N LEU A 75 2.72 1.51 -19.04
CA LEU A 75 2.05 0.54 -19.88
C LEU A 75 2.88 -0.75 -19.91
N SER A 76 2.36 -1.80 -19.29
CA SER A 76 2.98 -3.13 -19.24
C SER A 76 2.21 -4.15 -20.06
N ARG A 77 2.95 -4.95 -20.84
CA ARG A 77 2.47 -6.13 -21.60
C ARG A 77 2.93 -7.46 -21.00
N ASN A 78 3.58 -7.40 -19.83
CA ASN A 78 4.12 -8.53 -19.10
C ASN A 78 4.27 -8.16 -17.61
N ASP A 79 4.90 -9.03 -16.85
CA ASP A 79 5.19 -8.89 -15.43
C ASP A 79 6.43 -8.01 -15.13
N PHE A 80 7.29 -7.73 -16.11
CA PHE A 80 8.56 -7.03 -15.93
C PHE A 80 8.45 -5.64 -15.27
N SER A 81 7.32 -4.96 -15.45
CA SER A 81 7.06 -3.65 -14.83
C SER A 81 5.83 -3.66 -13.92
N ALA A 82 5.44 -4.85 -13.44
CA ALA A 82 4.35 -4.97 -12.48
C ALA A 82 4.61 -4.10 -11.25
N GLY A 83 3.60 -3.33 -10.83
CA GLY A 83 3.68 -2.43 -9.67
C GLY A 83 4.40 -1.10 -9.93
N ALA A 84 5.02 -0.91 -11.10
CA ALA A 84 5.56 0.39 -11.45
C ALA A 84 4.42 1.36 -11.81
N ILE A 85 4.37 2.52 -11.15
CA ILE A 85 3.37 3.59 -11.35
C ILE A 85 3.82 4.63 -12.39
N GLY A 86 5.05 4.51 -12.87
CA GLY A 86 5.62 5.38 -13.88
C GLY A 86 6.88 4.79 -14.46
N ARG A 87 7.14 5.05 -15.75
CA ARG A 87 8.39 4.67 -16.41
C ARG A 87 8.98 5.85 -17.16
N PHE A 88 10.16 6.28 -16.73
CA PHE A 88 10.85 7.44 -17.30
C PHE A 88 12.06 7.00 -18.11
N GLY A 89 11.94 7.14 -19.44
CA GLY A 89 13.10 7.12 -20.32
C GLY A 89 14.11 8.21 -19.94
N ILE A 90 15.36 8.05 -20.35
CA ILE A 90 16.47 8.94 -19.95
C ILE A 90 16.15 10.42 -20.21
N LEU A 91 15.58 10.74 -21.37
CA LEU A 91 15.22 12.11 -21.74
C LEU A 91 14.12 12.68 -20.82
N TYR A 92 13.03 11.94 -20.63
CA TYR A 92 11.93 12.36 -19.77
C TYR A 92 12.40 12.50 -18.32
N ARG A 93 13.32 11.65 -17.85
CA ARG A 93 13.87 11.72 -16.49
C ARG A 93 14.57 13.04 -16.22
N GLN A 94 15.29 13.61 -17.19
CA GLN A 94 15.94 14.90 -17.01
C GLN A 94 14.92 16.04 -16.90
N VAL A 95 13.81 15.97 -17.64
CA VAL A 95 12.70 16.93 -17.53
C VAL A 95 11.96 16.74 -16.20
N ALA A 96 11.69 15.50 -15.80
CA ALA A 96 10.96 15.17 -14.57
C ALA A 96 11.68 15.64 -13.30
N LYS A 97 13.02 15.70 -13.30
CA LYS A 97 13.82 16.28 -12.19
C LYS A 97 13.55 17.77 -11.96
N LEU A 98 13.05 18.49 -12.97
CA LEU A 98 12.66 19.89 -12.83
C LEU A 98 11.27 20.04 -12.19
N ALA A 99 10.42 19.03 -12.34
CA ALA A 99 9.04 19.03 -11.86
C ALA A 99 8.84 18.25 -10.56
N SER A 100 9.77 17.36 -10.19
CA SER A 100 9.62 16.48 -9.02
C SER A 100 10.96 16.06 -8.45
N ALA A 101 10.94 15.67 -7.19
CA ALA A 101 12.08 15.13 -6.47
C ALA A 101 11.64 14.05 -5.49
N ILE A 102 12.52 13.09 -5.21
CA ILE A 102 12.31 12.11 -4.14
C ILE A 102 13.33 12.43 -3.05
N VAL A 103 12.86 12.74 -1.84
CA VAL A 103 13.71 13.15 -0.72
C VAL A 103 13.67 12.15 0.42
N ARG A 104 14.80 12.06 1.11
CA ARG A 104 14.92 11.21 2.30
C ARG A 104 13.96 11.68 3.39
N GLN A 105 13.27 10.75 4.05
CA GLN A 105 12.47 11.01 5.25
C GLN A 105 13.33 10.97 6.52
N ASP A 106 12.93 11.76 7.51
CA ASP A 106 13.47 11.60 8.86
C ASP A 106 12.87 10.33 9.50
N PRO A 107 13.68 9.42 10.06
CA PRO A 107 13.15 8.21 10.70
C PRO A 107 12.24 8.47 11.91
N ASN A 108 12.38 9.63 12.56
CA ASN A 108 11.68 9.96 13.79
C ASN A 108 10.55 10.97 13.60
N THR A 109 10.48 11.61 12.43
CA THR A 109 9.45 12.60 12.12
C THR A 109 8.87 12.31 10.75
N ASP A 110 7.56 12.48 10.59
CA ASP A 110 6.85 12.37 9.30
C ASP A 110 7.18 13.53 8.34
N SER A 111 8.42 14.01 8.35
CA SER A 111 8.93 15.14 7.58
C SER A 111 10.21 14.76 6.84
N PRO A 112 10.48 15.39 5.68
CA PRO A 112 11.74 15.24 4.98
C PRO A 112 12.95 15.54 5.87
N TRP A 113 13.94 14.65 5.82
CA TRP A 113 15.20 14.84 6.51
C TRP A 113 15.93 16.06 5.95
N ARG A 114 16.50 16.86 6.85
CA ARG A 114 17.29 18.05 6.53
C ARG A 114 18.70 17.91 7.10
N ASP A 115 19.67 18.31 6.31
CA ASP A 115 21.07 18.35 6.73
C ASP A 115 21.24 19.37 7.88
N PRO A 116 21.82 18.98 9.03
CA PRO A 116 21.96 19.88 10.17
C PRO A 116 22.84 21.12 9.93
N LYS A 117 23.74 21.08 8.95
CA LYS A 117 24.65 22.19 8.63
C LYS A 117 24.03 23.17 7.65
N THR A 118 23.34 22.67 6.62
CA THR A 118 22.80 23.52 5.55
C THR A 118 21.30 23.83 5.72
N GLY A 119 20.59 22.99 6.46
CA GLY A 119 19.13 23.02 6.60
C GLY A 119 18.38 22.52 5.36
N LEU A 120 19.08 22.01 4.34
CA LEU A 120 18.51 21.56 3.07
C LEU A 120 18.20 20.06 3.08
N CYS A 121 17.24 19.64 2.28
CA CYS A 121 16.91 18.23 2.03
C CYS A 121 17.93 17.57 1.10
N ARG A 122 17.94 16.23 1.12
CA ARG A 122 18.78 15.41 0.25
C ARG A 122 17.92 14.45 -0.56
N HIS A 123 18.31 14.27 -1.82
CA HIS A 123 17.78 13.18 -2.64
C HIS A 123 18.12 11.81 -2.04
N VAL A 124 17.21 10.86 -2.23
CA VAL A 124 17.51 9.44 -2.01
C VAL A 124 18.31 8.87 -3.17
N ASP A 125 19.07 7.80 -2.92
CA ASP A 125 19.75 7.06 -3.98
C ASP A 125 18.76 6.18 -4.76
N HIS A 126 19.19 5.63 -5.91
CA HIS A 126 18.32 4.75 -6.71
C HIS A 126 17.91 3.51 -5.92
N GLY A 127 16.60 3.21 -5.95
CA GLY A 127 16.00 2.10 -5.20
C GLY A 127 15.72 2.40 -3.72
N GLU A 128 16.22 3.50 -3.17
CA GLU A 128 15.86 3.93 -1.81
C GLU A 128 14.45 4.54 -1.79
N ILE A 129 13.76 4.34 -0.67
CA ILE A 129 12.42 4.88 -0.43
C ILE A 129 12.54 6.31 0.10
N GLY A 130 11.79 7.24 -0.49
CA GLY A 130 11.68 8.62 -0.04
C GLY A 130 10.30 9.22 -0.32
N GLU A 131 10.06 10.43 0.19
CA GLU A 131 8.82 11.17 -0.10
C GLU A 131 8.92 11.83 -1.47
N LEU A 132 7.89 11.64 -2.30
CA LEU A 132 7.74 12.35 -3.55
C LEU A 132 7.34 13.81 -3.27
N LEU A 133 8.11 14.72 -3.84
CA LEU A 133 7.86 16.15 -3.82
C LEU A 133 7.61 16.64 -5.24
N MET A 134 6.70 17.59 -5.41
CA MET A 134 6.46 18.24 -6.69
C MET A 134 6.94 19.68 -6.64
N ALA A 135 7.75 20.08 -7.62
CA ALA A 135 8.30 21.42 -7.68
C ALA A 135 7.18 22.43 -7.92
N LEU A 136 7.15 23.49 -7.12
CA LEU A 136 6.23 24.59 -7.29
C LEU A 136 6.85 25.65 -8.20
N PRO A 137 6.04 26.38 -8.98
CA PRO A 137 6.51 27.56 -9.70
C PRO A 137 7.15 28.56 -8.74
N ALA A 138 8.09 29.36 -9.26
CA ALA A 138 8.78 30.38 -8.48
C ALA A 138 7.81 31.40 -7.83
N ASP A 139 6.67 31.66 -8.48
CA ASP A 139 5.57 32.45 -7.92
C ASP A 139 4.49 31.51 -7.37
N THR A 140 4.79 30.89 -6.23
CA THR A 140 3.92 29.90 -5.59
C THR A 140 2.58 30.50 -5.15
N GLU A 141 2.53 31.79 -4.79
CA GLU A 141 1.28 32.44 -4.36
C GLU A 141 0.30 32.69 -5.51
N ARG A 142 0.80 32.85 -6.74
CA ARG A 142 -0.02 33.11 -7.93
C ARG A 142 -0.45 31.83 -8.64
N ASP A 143 0.45 30.86 -8.74
CA ASP A 143 0.27 29.72 -9.66
C ASP A 143 -0.06 28.39 -8.94
N PHE A 144 -0.11 28.37 -7.59
CA PHE A 144 -0.61 27.25 -6.80
C PHE A 144 -1.87 27.65 -6.01
N GLN A 145 -3.04 27.15 -6.44
CA GLN A 145 -4.32 27.47 -5.79
C GLN A 145 -4.44 26.88 -4.37
N GLY A 146 -3.68 25.82 -4.06
CA GLY A 146 -3.72 25.12 -2.78
C GLY A 146 -5.10 24.54 -2.46
N TYR A 147 -5.34 24.26 -1.18
CA TYR A 147 -6.66 23.83 -0.71
C TYR A 147 -7.63 25.01 -0.67
N TYR A 148 -8.84 24.79 -1.21
CA TYR A 148 -9.90 25.80 -1.25
C TYR A 148 -10.18 26.38 0.15
N ASN A 149 -10.02 27.69 0.28
CA ASN A 149 -10.24 28.47 1.49
C ASN A 149 -9.49 27.97 2.75
N ASN A 150 -8.37 27.27 2.59
CA ASN A 150 -7.58 26.76 3.71
C ASN A 150 -6.08 27.04 3.52
N ARG A 151 -5.71 28.32 3.69
CA ARG A 151 -4.32 28.79 3.53
C ARG A 151 -3.37 28.13 4.52
N GLU A 152 -3.83 27.83 5.74
CA GLU A 152 -3.00 27.16 6.76
C GLU A 152 -2.65 25.72 6.34
N ALA A 153 -3.62 24.95 5.83
CA ALA A 153 -3.36 23.61 5.31
C ALA A 153 -2.47 23.63 4.06
N THR A 154 -2.66 24.62 3.19
CA THR A 154 -1.81 24.84 2.01
C THR A 154 -0.36 25.10 2.42
N GLU A 155 -0.10 26.04 3.33
CA GLU A 155 1.27 26.35 3.79
C GLU A 155 1.92 25.16 4.49
N LYS A 156 1.18 24.36 5.27
CA LYS A 156 1.70 23.14 5.90
C LYS A 156 2.20 22.09 4.90
N LYS A 157 1.66 22.11 3.67
CA LYS A 157 2.05 21.19 2.59
C LYS A 157 3.12 21.74 1.67
N ILE A 158 3.49 23.02 1.82
CA ILE A 158 4.57 23.63 1.06
C ILE A 158 5.87 23.51 1.86
N LEU A 159 6.83 22.79 1.29
CA LEU A 159 8.18 22.71 1.79
C LEU A 159 9.03 23.77 1.09
N ARG A 160 9.61 24.69 1.86
CA ARG A 160 10.51 25.74 1.37
C ARG A 160 11.96 25.37 1.64
N ASP A 161 12.88 25.96 0.88
CA ASP A 161 14.32 25.75 1.02
C ASP A 161 14.70 24.26 1.03
N VAL A 162 14.25 23.53 0.02
CA VAL A 162 14.44 22.08 -0.13
C VAL A 162 15.83 21.79 -0.63
N PHE A 163 16.22 22.26 -1.81
CA PHE A 163 17.57 22.03 -2.38
C PHE A 163 18.38 23.30 -2.49
N LYS A 164 17.73 24.46 -2.53
CA LYS A 164 18.35 25.78 -2.52
C LYS A 164 17.45 26.79 -1.84
N LYS A 165 18.03 27.87 -1.31
CA LYS A 165 17.22 28.93 -0.71
C LYS A 165 16.24 29.54 -1.72
N GLY A 166 14.98 29.67 -1.31
CA GLY A 166 13.90 30.22 -2.12
C GLY A 166 13.20 29.25 -3.07
N ASP A 167 13.61 27.98 -3.15
CA ASP A 167 12.79 26.97 -3.83
C ASP A 167 11.61 26.51 -2.96
N GLY A 168 10.59 25.98 -3.63
CA GLY A 168 9.35 25.54 -3.01
C GLY A 168 8.87 24.25 -3.65
N TYR A 169 8.41 23.32 -2.81
CA TYR A 169 7.89 22.03 -3.24
C TYR A 169 6.60 21.70 -2.51
N PHE A 170 5.66 21.09 -3.21
CA PHE A 170 4.47 20.49 -2.62
C PHE A 170 4.79 19.08 -2.10
N ARG A 171 4.39 18.82 -0.86
CA ARG A 171 4.49 17.51 -0.20
C ARG A 171 3.32 16.63 -0.59
N THR A 172 3.55 15.63 -1.44
CA THR A 172 2.48 14.68 -1.81
C THR A 172 2.09 13.80 -0.61
N GLY A 173 3.04 13.52 0.28
CA GLY A 173 2.89 12.56 1.38
C GLY A 173 2.94 11.10 0.92
N ASP A 174 3.29 10.85 -0.34
CA ASP A 174 3.46 9.52 -0.91
C ASP A 174 4.94 9.11 -0.85
N LEU A 175 5.19 7.90 -0.34
CA LEU A 175 6.50 7.27 -0.32
C LEU A 175 6.69 6.47 -1.60
N VAL A 176 7.76 6.79 -2.32
CA VAL A 176 8.09 6.17 -3.61
C VAL A 176 9.57 5.81 -3.66
N SER A 177 9.92 4.92 -4.59
CA SER A 177 11.30 4.65 -4.97
C SER A 177 11.45 4.77 -6.48
N LEU A 178 12.65 5.12 -6.94
CA LEU A 178 13.00 5.18 -8.36
C LEU A 178 14.19 4.27 -8.60
N ASP A 179 13.99 3.20 -9.36
CA ASP A 179 15.08 2.28 -9.69
C ASP A 179 16.07 2.88 -10.71
N SER A 180 17.15 2.15 -10.99
CA SER A 180 18.16 2.56 -11.97
C SER A 180 17.59 2.68 -13.39
N GLU A 181 16.61 1.85 -13.75
CA GLU A 181 15.93 1.86 -15.05
C GLU A 181 14.88 2.97 -15.21
N GLY A 182 14.53 3.68 -14.14
CA GLY A 182 13.57 4.78 -14.12
C GLY A 182 12.12 4.35 -13.96
N ARG A 183 11.90 3.16 -13.42
CA ARG A 183 10.60 2.73 -12.94
C ARG A 183 10.39 3.30 -11.54
N MET A 184 9.27 3.98 -11.38
CA MET A 184 8.83 4.52 -10.11
C MET A 184 7.87 3.53 -9.47
N TYR A 185 8.09 3.24 -8.19
CA TYR A 185 7.26 2.33 -7.40
C TYR A 185 6.67 3.08 -6.23
N PHE A 186 5.35 2.95 -6.05
CA PHE A 186 4.65 3.45 -4.87
C PHE A 186 4.79 2.45 -3.73
N HIS A 187 5.10 2.93 -2.54
CA HIS A 187 5.26 2.10 -1.35
C HIS A 187 4.13 2.30 -0.36
N ASP A 188 3.87 3.54 0.06
CA ASP A 188 2.76 3.83 0.98
C ASP A 188 2.51 5.34 1.08
N ARG A 189 1.50 5.72 1.86
CA ARG A 189 1.39 7.09 2.38
C ARG A 189 2.07 7.19 3.73
N ILE A 190 2.67 8.34 4.04
CA ILE A 190 3.37 8.58 5.32
C ILE A 190 2.45 8.22 6.52
N GLY A 191 1.18 8.62 6.49
CA GLY A 191 0.22 8.29 7.55
C GLY A 191 -0.36 6.87 7.53
N ASP A 192 -0.01 6.07 6.53
CA ASP A 192 -0.43 4.67 6.43
C ASP A 192 0.63 3.67 6.88
N THR A 193 1.90 4.05 6.83
CA THR A 193 3.00 3.29 7.44
C THR A 193 2.86 3.19 8.97
N PHE A 194 3.57 2.23 9.56
CA PHE A 194 3.69 2.14 11.00
C PHE A 194 5.12 1.81 11.42
N ARG A 195 5.49 2.22 12.64
CA ARG A 195 6.82 2.01 13.19
C ARG A 195 6.79 0.92 14.26
N TRP A 196 7.57 -0.14 14.09
CA TRP A 196 7.69 -1.24 15.03
C TRP A 196 9.16 -1.49 15.39
N LYS A 197 9.49 -1.48 16.69
CA LYS A 197 10.88 -1.68 17.16
C LYS A 197 11.90 -0.79 16.44
N SER A 198 11.55 0.48 16.26
CA SER A 198 12.35 1.50 15.55
C SER A 198 12.51 1.32 14.04
N GLU A 199 11.80 0.38 13.42
CA GLU A 199 11.79 0.15 11.98
C GLU A 199 10.48 0.64 11.36
N ASN A 200 10.54 1.24 10.18
CA ASN A 200 9.36 1.65 9.43
C ASN A 200 8.86 0.49 8.57
N VAL A 201 7.56 0.24 8.61
CA VAL A 201 6.90 -0.83 7.86
C VAL A 201 5.87 -0.23 6.92
N ALA A 202 6.04 -0.46 5.63
CA ALA A 202 5.07 -0.12 4.61
C ALA A 202 3.94 -1.16 4.62
N THR A 203 2.70 -0.71 4.77
CA THR A 203 1.55 -1.62 4.82
C THR A 203 1.30 -2.29 3.47
N THR A 204 1.60 -1.61 2.37
CA THR A 204 1.48 -2.15 1.01
C THR A 204 2.46 -3.30 0.78
N GLU A 205 3.74 -3.14 1.17
CA GLU A 205 4.76 -4.20 1.02
C GLU A 205 4.33 -5.50 1.71
N VAL A 206 3.86 -5.38 2.95
CA VAL A 206 3.37 -6.53 3.72
C VAL A 206 2.11 -7.11 3.08
N SER A 207 1.20 -6.27 2.60
CA SER A 207 -0.03 -6.70 1.92
C SER A 207 0.27 -7.47 0.63
N GLU A 208 1.21 -6.98 -0.19
CA GLU A 208 1.63 -7.62 -1.43
C GLU A 208 2.32 -8.96 -1.15
N ALA A 209 3.23 -8.99 -0.17
CA ALA A 209 3.91 -10.22 0.24
C ALA A 209 2.89 -11.29 0.66
N LEU A 210 1.92 -10.94 1.50
CA LEU A 210 0.86 -11.86 1.94
C LEU A 210 -0.09 -12.26 0.80
N GLY A 211 -0.44 -11.33 -0.09
CA GLY A 211 -1.35 -11.56 -1.23
C GLY A 211 -0.82 -12.59 -2.25
N THR A 212 0.49 -12.85 -2.26
CA THR A 212 1.07 -13.92 -3.09
C THR A 212 0.86 -15.33 -2.54
N HIS A 213 0.39 -15.49 -1.31
CA HIS A 213 0.09 -16.81 -0.74
C HIS A 213 -1.20 -17.38 -1.35
N PRO A 214 -1.24 -18.66 -1.79
CA PRO A 214 -2.41 -19.23 -2.50
C PRO A 214 -3.74 -19.13 -1.76
N ALA A 215 -3.72 -19.23 -0.44
CA ALA A 215 -4.93 -19.16 0.39
C ALA A 215 -5.40 -17.72 0.71
N VAL A 216 -4.60 -16.70 0.40
CA VAL A 216 -4.92 -15.29 0.71
C VAL A 216 -5.63 -14.66 -0.48
N GLN A 217 -6.88 -14.26 -0.28
CA GLN A 217 -7.66 -13.52 -1.27
C GLN A 217 -7.44 -12.02 -1.16
N GLU A 218 -7.41 -11.52 0.08
CA GLU A 218 -7.14 -10.12 0.37
C GLU A 218 -6.36 -10.00 1.67
N ALA A 219 -5.44 -9.05 1.71
CA ALA A 219 -4.73 -8.65 2.91
C ALA A 219 -4.93 -7.14 3.11
N ASN A 220 -5.29 -6.73 4.32
CA ASN A 220 -5.36 -5.34 4.73
C ASN A 220 -4.49 -5.17 5.96
N VAL A 221 -3.36 -4.47 5.79
CA VAL A 221 -2.31 -4.36 6.81
C VAL A 221 -2.37 -3.01 7.51
N TYR A 222 -2.21 -3.02 8.82
CA TYR A 222 -2.24 -1.83 9.67
C TYR A 222 -1.41 -2.02 10.94
N GLY A 223 -0.93 -0.90 11.49
CA GLY A 223 -0.22 -0.87 12.77
C GLY A 223 -1.18 -0.71 13.95
N VAL A 224 -1.04 -1.56 14.97
CA VAL A 224 -1.83 -1.53 16.20
C VAL A 224 -0.98 -1.09 17.39
N GLN A 225 -1.48 -0.15 18.19
CA GLN A 225 -0.83 0.21 19.44
C GLN A 225 -1.06 -0.90 20.46
N LEU A 226 0.01 -1.39 21.07
CA LEU A 226 -0.07 -2.40 22.11
C LEU A 226 0.20 -1.78 23.49
N PRO A 227 -0.51 -2.25 24.53
CA PRO A 227 -0.18 -1.93 25.92
C PRO A 227 1.29 -2.22 26.23
N ASN A 228 1.97 -1.30 26.91
CA ASN A 228 3.36 -1.45 27.38
C ASN A 228 4.41 -1.73 26.28
N HIS A 229 4.14 -1.38 25.02
CA HIS A 229 5.09 -1.53 23.93
C HIS A 229 5.22 -0.21 23.17
N ASP A 230 6.45 0.12 22.79
CA ASP A 230 6.74 1.29 21.96
C ASP A 230 6.47 0.99 20.48
N GLY A 231 5.87 1.97 19.80
CA GLY A 231 5.46 1.85 18.41
C GLY A 231 4.20 1.01 18.24
N ARG A 232 3.93 0.63 16.99
CA ARG A 232 2.74 -0.09 16.56
C ARG A 232 3.12 -1.44 15.96
N ALA A 233 2.56 -2.51 16.50
CA ALA A 233 2.78 -3.86 15.97
C ALA A 233 2.03 -4.05 14.66
N GLY A 234 2.61 -4.83 13.74
CA GLY A 234 1.92 -5.18 12.49
C GLY A 234 0.76 -6.13 12.73
N CYS A 235 -0.41 -5.81 12.17
CA CYS A 235 -1.58 -6.66 12.10
C CYS A 235 -2.07 -6.75 10.65
N ALA A 236 -2.42 -7.95 10.19
CA ALA A 236 -3.02 -8.16 8.88
C ALA A 236 -4.43 -8.74 9.03
N ALA A 237 -5.43 -8.01 8.54
CA ALA A 237 -6.76 -8.55 8.32
C ALA A 237 -6.77 -9.31 6.99
N LEU A 238 -7.08 -10.61 7.04
CA LEU A 238 -7.02 -11.50 5.89
C LEU A 238 -8.40 -12.03 5.54
N THR A 239 -8.72 -11.99 4.25
CA THR A 239 -9.78 -12.79 3.64
C THR A 239 -9.13 -14.02 3.04
N LEU A 240 -9.52 -15.20 3.49
CA LEU A 240 -8.96 -16.48 3.05
C LEU A 240 -9.93 -17.23 2.14
N THR A 241 -9.39 -18.07 1.24
CA THR A 241 -10.19 -18.93 0.36
C THR A 241 -10.69 -20.21 1.05
N GLU A 242 -10.14 -20.54 2.21
CA GLU A 242 -10.44 -21.74 2.98
C GLU A 242 -10.48 -21.44 4.48
N VAL A 243 -11.07 -22.35 5.26
CA VAL A 243 -11.15 -22.21 6.72
C VAL A 243 -9.75 -22.42 7.30
N PRO A 244 -9.26 -21.53 8.18
CA PRO A 244 -7.92 -21.66 8.73
C PRO A 244 -7.80 -22.87 9.66
N ASP A 245 -6.93 -23.80 9.30
CA ASP A 245 -6.43 -24.87 10.17
C ASP A 245 -4.97 -24.60 10.59
N ASP A 246 -4.44 -25.44 11.48
CA ASP A 246 -3.07 -25.28 12.00
C ASP A 246 -1.99 -25.38 10.91
N ALA A 247 -2.24 -26.13 9.84
CA ALA A 247 -1.31 -26.28 8.73
C ALA A 247 -1.25 -24.98 7.90
N LEU A 248 -2.41 -24.39 7.61
CA LEU A 248 -2.51 -23.12 6.90
C LEU A 248 -1.90 -21.98 7.70
N LEU A 249 -2.17 -21.91 9.01
CA LEU A 249 -1.60 -20.87 9.89
C LEU A 249 -0.07 -20.95 9.95
N ARG A 250 0.51 -22.16 9.89
CA ARG A 250 1.96 -22.34 9.77
C ARG A 250 2.48 -21.88 8.41
N SER A 251 1.81 -22.30 7.33
CA SER A 251 2.16 -21.92 5.96
C SER A 251 2.18 -20.39 5.77
N LEU A 252 1.17 -19.68 6.32
CA LEU A 252 1.11 -18.22 6.28
C LEU A 252 2.31 -17.57 7.01
N ALA A 253 2.72 -18.12 8.15
CA ALA A 253 3.85 -17.61 8.91
C ALA A 253 5.18 -17.84 8.18
N GLU A 254 5.38 -19.03 7.61
CA GLU A 254 6.56 -19.38 6.81
C GLU A 254 6.67 -18.52 5.55
N HIS A 255 5.55 -18.35 4.84
CA HIS A 255 5.46 -17.50 3.65
C HIS A 255 5.83 -16.05 3.96
N ALA A 256 5.21 -15.46 4.99
CA ALA A 256 5.51 -14.09 5.41
C ALA A 256 7.01 -13.93 5.78
N ARG A 257 7.58 -14.87 6.53
CA ARG A 257 9.01 -14.83 6.92
C ARG A 257 9.97 -15.03 5.75
N SER A 258 9.56 -15.72 4.69
CA SER A 258 10.38 -15.91 3.50
C SER A 258 10.44 -14.66 2.60
N LYS A 259 9.44 -13.79 2.70
CA LYS A 259 9.28 -12.60 1.85
C LYS A 259 9.59 -11.29 2.55
N LEU A 260 9.42 -11.23 3.87
CA LEU A 260 9.52 -10.00 4.65
C LEU A 260 10.66 -10.07 5.68
N PRO A 261 11.32 -8.95 5.96
CA PRO A 261 12.23 -8.87 7.10
C PRO A 261 11.47 -9.09 8.41
N LYS A 262 12.17 -9.60 9.43
CA LYS A 262 11.58 -10.02 10.71
C LYS A 262 10.70 -8.97 11.39
N TYR A 263 11.02 -7.68 11.25
CA TYR A 263 10.27 -6.58 11.87
C TYR A 263 8.95 -6.25 11.13
N ALA A 264 8.84 -6.61 9.85
CA ALA A 264 7.66 -6.34 9.00
C ALA A 264 6.65 -7.50 8.98
N VAL A 265 7.07 -8.70 9.40
CA VAL A 265 6.16 -9.85 9.55
C VAL A 265 5.04 -9.49 10.54
N PRO A 266 3.75 -9.59 10.14
CA PRO A 266 2.65 -9.31 11.05
C PRO A 266 2.76 -10.15 12.33
N LEU A 267 2.64 -9.49 13.48
CA LEU A 267 2.58 -10.20 14.75
C LEU A 267 1.18 -10.76 15.00
N PHE A 268 0.18 -10.17 14.37
CA PHE A 268 -1.22 -10.56 14.51
C PHE A 268 -1.85 -10.78 13.13
N LEU A 269 -2.70 -11.80 13.05
CA LEU A 269 -3.65 -11.98 11.96
C LEU A 269 -5.06 -11.81 12.50
N ARG A 270 -5.92 -11.19 11.70
CA ARG A 270 -7.35 -11.10 11.94
C ARG A 270 -8.07 -11.74 10.77
N ILE A 271 -8.78 -12.84 11.01
CA ILE A 271 -9.45 -13.61 9.97
C ILE A 271 -10.93 -13.66 10.30
N GLY A 272 -11.78 -13.15 9.43
CA GLY A 272 -13.22 -13.16 9.70
C GLY A 272 -14.07 -12.57 8.59
N THR A 273 -15.38 -12.68 8.76
CA THR A 273 -16.43 -12.29 7.81
C THR A 273 -16.97 -10.87 8.06
N GLY A 274 -16.47 -10.16 9.08
CA GLY A 274 -16.97 -8.85 9.50
C GLY A 274 -16.31 -7.67 8.77
N ILE A 275 -15.89 -6.64 9.52
CA ILE A 275 -15.23 -5.43 8.97
C ILE A 275 -13.95 -5.79 8.19
N SER A 276 -13.31 -6.90 8.54
CA SER A 276 -12.15 -7.45 7.82
C SER A 276 -12.47 -7.84 6.36
N ALA A 277 -13.73 -8.15 6.05
CA ALA A 277 -14.24 -8.44 4.70
C ALA A 277 -15.08 -7.28 4.11
N ALA A 278 -15.35 -6.22 4.88
CA ALA A 278 -16.22 -5.14 4.47
C ALA A 278 -15.49 -4.13 3.58
N VAL A 279 -15.66 -4.29 2.28
CA VAL A 279 -15.27 -3.31 1.26
C VAL A 279 -16.32 -2.19 1.24
N THR A 280 -15.93 -0.92 1.43
CA THR A 280 -16.88 0.22 1.40
C THR A 280 -17.43 0.48 -0.01
N GLY A 281 -18.52 1.26 -0.14
CA GLY A 281 -19.12 1.63 -1.43
C GLY A 281 -18.21 2.37 -2.44
N THR A 282 -16.94 2.62 -2.09
CA THR A 282 -15.89 3.12 -3.02
C THR A 282 -14.79 2.09 -3.30
N ASN A 283 -14.98 0.85 -2.87
CA ASN A 283 -14.04 -0.26 -2.97
C ASN A 283 -12.63 -0.01 -2.40
N LYS A 284 -12.52 0.89 -1.40
CA LYS A 284 -11.29 1.18 -0.66
C LYS A 284 -11.23 0.40 0.65
N GLN A 285 -10.06 -0.16 0.96
CA GLN A 285 -9.77 -0.79 2.25
C GLN A 285 -9.88 0.23 3.38
N GLN A 286 -10.76 -0.01 4.36
CA GLN A 286 -10.92 0.86 5.52
C GLN A 286 -9.96 0.45 6.64
N LYS A 287 -8.87 1.21 6.82
CA LYS A 287 -7.88 0.94 7.88
C LYS A 287 -8.27 1.57 9.23
N HIS A 288 -9.09 2.63 9.24
CA HIS A 288 -9.38 3.40 10.46
C HIS A 288 -10.06 2.55 11.54
N GLY A 289 -11.21 1.94 11.22
CA GLY A 289 -11.94 1.11 12.18
C GLY A 289 -11.14 -0.10 12.67
N LEU A 290 -10.33 -0.71 11.79
CA LEU A 290 -9.44 -1.80 12.15
C LEU A 290 -8.34 -1.35 13.13
N ARG A 291 -7.75 -0.16 12.91
CA ARG A 291 -6.75 0.44 13.81
C ARG A 291 -7.33 0.77 15.19
N GLU A 292 -8.57 1.27 15.24
CA GLU A 292 -9.25 1.61 16.51
C GLU A 292 -9.61 0.37 17.34
N GLN A 293 -10.10 -0.69 16.69
CA GLN A 293 -10.38 -1.96 17.36
C GLN A 293 -9.10 -2.67 17.82
N GLY A 294 -8.01 -2.47 17.07
CA GLY A 294 -6.70 -3.05 17.34
C GLY A 294 -6.77 -4.58 17.37
N VAL A 295 -6.16 -5.15 18.41
CA VAL A 295 -6.14 -6.61 18.65
C VAL A 295 -6.84 -6.99 19.95
N ASN A 296 -7.75 -6.14 20.44
CA ASN A 296 -8.53 -6.46 21.64
C ASN A 296 -9.66 -7.44 21.28
N PRO A 297 -9.66 -8.69 21.82
CA PRO A 297 -10.68 -9.68 21.48
C PRO A 297 -12.12 -9.26 21.80
N ALA A 298 -12.33 -8.26 22.66
CA ALA A 298 -13.66 -7.72 22.95
C ALA A 298 -14.20 -6.73 21.90
N LEU A 299 -13.33 -6.18 21.03
CA LEU A 299 -13.69 -5.13 20.07
C LEU A 299 -13.75 -5.62 18.62
N VAL A 300 -13.30 -6.85 18.35
CA VAL A 300 -13.17 -7.38 16.98
C VAL A 300 -14.42 -8.12 16.45
N GLY A 301 -15.49 -8.18 17.25
CA GLY A 301 -16.75 -8.81 16.85
C GLY A 301 -16.58 -10.30 16.57
N ASP A 302 -17.05 -10.74 15.39
CA ASP A 302 -17.01 -12.14 14.94
C ASP A 302 -15.67 -12.53 14.29
N ASP A 303 -14.72 -11.59 14.17
CA ASP A 303 -13.43 -11.90 13.58
C ASP A 303 -12.54 -12.67 14.56
N GLU A 304 -11.84 -13.68 14.06
CA GLU A 304 -10.88 -14.46 14.83
C GLU A 304 -9.50 -13.80 14.82
N LEU A 305 -8.91 -13.63 15.99
CA LEU A 305 -7.55 -13.13 16.15
C LEU A 305 -6.56 -14.26 16.34
N PHE A 306 -5.39 -14.10 15.72
CA PHE A 306 -4.24 -14.98 15.88
C PHE A 306 -2.98 -14.13 16.10
N TRP A 307 -1.98 -14.71 16.73
CA TRP A 307 -0.67 -14.07 16.91
C TRP A 307 0.49 -15.03 16.64
N LEU A 308 1.62 -14.49 16.22
CA LEU A 308 2.79 -15.26 15.83
C LEU A 308 3.54 -15.80 17.06
N ARG A 309 3.61 -17.12 17.21
CA ARG A 309 4.34 -17.82 18.26
C ARG A 309 5.11 -19.00 17.69
N ASP A 310 6.39 -19.09 18.04
CA ASP A 310 7.24 -20.23 17.71
C ASP A 310 7.21 -20.67 16.22
N GLY A 311 7.03 -19.69 15.32
CA GLY A 311 7.00 -19.93 13.87
C GLY A 311 5.62 -20.22 13.27
N THR A 312 4.54 -20.19 14.04
CA THR A 312 3.17 -20.36 13.55
C THR A 312 2.22 -19.33 14.15
N TYR A 313 1.09 -19.06 13.49
CA TYR A 313 0.02 -18.29 14.11
C TYR A 313 -0.83 -19.19 14.99
N VAL A 314 -1.14 -18.72 16.21
CA VAL A 314 -2.03 -19.41 17.16
C VAL A 314 -3.13 -18.48 17.61
N LYS A 315 -4.29 -19.03 17.98
CA LYS A 315 -5.47 -18.22 18.36
C LYS A 315 -5.15 -17.31 19.54
N PHE A 316 -5.42 -16.02 19.38
CA PHE A 316 -5.21 -14.99 20.38
C PHE A 316 -6.50 -14.79 21.18
N ARG A 317 -6.48 -15.16 22.46
CA ARG A 317 -7.66 -15.17 23.33
C ARG A 317 -7.64 -14.00 24.31
N LYS A 318 -8.77 -13.79 24.98
CA LYS A 318 -8.88 -12.80 26.07
C LYS A 318 -7.80 -12.99 27.14
N SER A 319 -7.46 -14.23 27.50
CA SER A 319 -6.38 -14.53 28.44
C SER A 319 -5.01 -14.02 27.97
N ASP A 320 -4.75 -14.04 26.65
CA ASP A 320 -3.49 -13.54 26.09
C ASP A 320 -3.45 -12.01 26.08
N TRP A 321 -4.60 -11.38 25.79
CA TRP A 321 -4.77 -9.93 25.94
C TRP A 321 -4.56 -9.46 27.38
N ASP A 322 -5.12 -10.16 28.36
CA ASP A 322 -4.95 -9.84 29.78
C ASP A 322 -3.48 -9.96 30.21
N ARG A 323 -2.76 -10.99 29.73
CA ARG A 323 -1.32 -11.16 29.97
C ARG A 323 -0.47 -10.05 29.31
N LEU A 324 -0.87 -9.60 28.12
CA LEU A 324 -0.21 -8.52 27.39
C LEU A 324 -0.40 -7.18 28.13
N ASN A 325 -1.60 -6.89 28.63
CA ASN A 325 -1.87 -5.74 29.50
C ASN A 325 -1.08 -5.78 30.81
N ALA A 326 -0.91 -6.97 31.39
CA ALA A 326 -0.12 -7.17 32.60
C ALA A 326 1.41 -7.09 32.37
N GLY A 327 1.87 -6.86 31.14
CA GLY A 327 3.30 -6.79 30.80
C GLY A 327 4.04 -8.13 30.91
N GLN A 328 3.31 -9.25 30.96
CA GLN A 328 3.86 -10.60 31.12
C GLN A 328 4.31 -11.21 29.79
N VAL A 329 4.13 -10.49 28.70
CA VAL A 329 4.42 -10.94 27.34
C VAL A 329 5.41 -9.98 26.70
N LYS A 330 6.56 -10.51 26.29
CA LYS A 330 7.49 -9.80 25.40
C LYS A 330 7.25 -10.26 23.96
N LEU A 331 7.16 -9.29 23.04
CA LEU A 331 6.99 -9.48 21.60
C LEU A 331 8.23 -9.05 20.84
#